data_AF-A0A1G1R3Y6-F1
#
_entry.id   AF-A0A1G1R3Y6-F1
#
_cell.length_a   1.000
_cell.length_b   1.000
_cell.length_c   1.000
_cell.angle_alpha   90.00
_cell.angle_beta   90.00
_cell.angle_gamma   90.00
#
_symmetry.space_group_name_H-M   'P 1'
#
loop_
_entity.id
_entity.type
_entity.pdbx_description
1 polymer ?
#
loop_
_entity_poly.entity_id
_entity_poly.type
_entity_poly.pdbx_seq_one_letter_code
_entity_poly.pdbx_strand_id
1 'polypeptide(L)'
;MARALHAFLYTSELKEKGYDVVLIFDGAGTEWAEELSNPDSQSKLLPMYQSLKKTGAVEVICDFCAIAFGVKEKLRRRQSPLISEYEGHPSIVKWIGKGYQLIVL
;
A
#
# COMPACT_ATOMS: atom_id res chain seq x y z
N MET A 1 -6.52 -2.66 -11.89
CA MET A 1 -6.40 -1.18 -12.04
C MET A 1 -7.48 -0.44 -11.25
N ALA A 2 -8.78 -0.73 -11.42
CA ALA A 2 -9.85 -0.01 -10.72
C ALA A 2 -9.69 0.04 -9.19
N ARG A 3 -9.38 -1.09 -8.54
CA ARG A 3 -9.17 -1.16 -7.08
C ARG A 3 -8.04 -0.24 -6.60
N ALA A 4 -6.88 -0.31 -7.24
CA ALA A 4 -5.73 0.55 -6.91
C ALA A 4 -6.03 2.05 -7.13
N LEU A 5 -6.71 2.38 -8.23
CA LEU A 5 -7.15 3.76 -8.49
C LEU A 5 -8.04 4.29 -7.35
N HIS A 6 -9.08 3.53 -6.97
CA HIS A 6 -9.99 3.96 -5.91
C HIS A 6 -9.30 4.01 -4.54
N ALA A 7 -8.38 3.08 -4.25
CA ALA A 7 -7.60 3.11 -3.01
C ALA A 7 -6.82 4.42 -2.85
N PHE A 8 -6.19 4.87 -3.92
CA PHE A 8 -5.42 6.11 -3.93
C PHE A 8 -6.31 7.36 -3.95
N LEU A 9 -7.48 7.31 -4.60
CA LEU A 9 -8.46 8.41 -4.53
C LEU A 9 -8.96 8.58 -3.09
N TYR A 10 -9.36 7.49 -2.45
CA TYR A 10 -9.87 7.52 -1.08
C TYR A 10 -8.78 7.96 -0.10
N THR A 11 -7.55 7.47 -0.28
CA THR A 11 -6.41 7.91 0.53
C THR A 11 -6.15 9.41 0.36
N SER A 12 -6.16 9.91 -0.88
CA SER A 12 -5.92 11.33 -1.15
C SER A 12 -6.98 12.22 -0.50
N GLU A 13 -8.27 11.91 -0.71
CA GLU A 13 -9.38 12.67 -0.11
C GLU A 13 -9.31 12.67 1.41
N LEU A 14 -9.09 11.51 2.04
CA LEU A 14 -8.97 11.40 3.50
C LEU A 14 -7.78 12.21 4.03
N LYS A 15 -6.62 12.14 3.36
CA LYS A 15 -5.44 12.92 3.75
C LYS A 15 -5.67 14.43 3.58
N GLU A 16 -6.34 14.86 2.51
CA GLU A 16 -6.72 16.26 2.29
C GLU A 16 -7.68 16.80 3.36
N LYS A 17 -8.52 15.93 3.94
CA LYS A 17 -9.41 16.27 5.06
C LYS A 17 -8.79 16.11 6.45
N GLY A 18 -7.49 15.78 6.52
CA GLY A 18 -6.74 15.72 7.78
C GLY A 18 -6.88 14.40 8.54
N TYR A 19 -7.41 13.35 7.91
CA TYR A 19 -7.45 12.02 8.53
C TYR A 19 -6.08 11.34 8.45
N ASP A 20 -5.77 10.52 9.47
CA ASP A 20 -4.68 9.58 9.40
C ASP A 20 -5.07 8.38 8.54
N VAL A 21 -4.22 8.04 7.57
CA VAL A 21 -4.49 6.94 6.63
C VAL A 21 -3.32 5.98 6.60
N VAL A 22 -3.64 4.69 6.67
CA VAL A 22 -2.71 3.60 6.41
C VAL A 22 -3.17 2.88 5.15
N LEU A 23 -2.34 2.95 4.11
CA LEU A 23 -2.54 2.26 2.85
C LEU A 23 -1.83 0.90 2.91
N ILE A 24 -2.61 -0.17 2.97
CA ILE A 24 -2.12 -1.55 3.04
C ILE A 24 -2.23 -2.20 1.67
N PHE A 25 -1.09 -2.60 1.10
CA PHE A 25 -1.02 -3.44 -0.09
C PHE A 25 -0.97 -4.92 0.32
N ASP A 26 -2.12 -5.59 0.21
CA ASP A 26 -2.31 -7.02 0.50
C ASP A 26 -2.75 -7.78 -0.76
N GLY A 27 -2.57 -9.11 -0.76
CA GLY A 27 -2.83 -9.97 -1.91
C GLY A 27 -2.12 -9.51 -3.18
N ALA A 28 -2.84 -9.54 -4.31
CA ALA A 28 -2.37 -9.01 -5.60
C ALA A 28 -2.12 -7.48 -5.58
N GLY A 29 -2.54 -6.78 -4.51
CA GLY A 29 -2.19 -5.38 -4.28
C GLY A 29 -0.67 -5.16 -4.19
N THR A 30 0.08 -6.17 -3.74
CA THR A 30 1.55 -6.11 -3.66
C THR A 30 2.23 -5.90 -5.02
N GLU A 31 1.61 -6.34 -6.12
CA GLU A 31 2.09 -6.07 -7.48
C GLU A 31 2.00 -4.59 -7.83
N TRP A 32 0.97 -3.87 -7.34
CA TRP A 32 0.87 -2.42 -7.51
C TRP A 32 1.94 -1.67 -6.72
N ALA A 33 2.25 -2.14 -5.50
CA ALA A 33 3.37 -1.58 -4.74
C ALA A 33 4.70 -1.75 -5.49
N GLU A 34 4.91 -2.91 -6.14
CA GLU A 34 6.12 -3.16 -6.94
C GLU A 34 6.17 -2.26 -8.17
N GLU A 35 5.09 -2.22 -8.96
CA GLU A 35 4.99 -1.42 -10.16
C GLU A 35 5.20 0.08 -9.85
N LEU A 36 4.57 0.60 -8.80
CA LEU A 36 4.60 2.04 -8.51
C LEU A 36 5.82 2.50 -7.72
N SER A 37 6.54 1.56 -7.09
CA SER A 37 7.86 1.83 -6.52
C SER A 37 8.98 1.72 -7.57
N ASN A 38 8.70 1.14 -8.74
CA ASN A 38 9.67 1.01 -9.81
C ASN A 38 9.97 2.38 -10.47
N PRO A 39 11.23 2.87 -10.44
CA PRO A 39 11.58 4.15 -11.06
C PRO A 39 11.36 4.18 -12.58
N ASP A 40 11.42 3.01 -13.24
CA ASP A 40 11.22 2.88 -14.68
C ASP A 40 9.75 2.65 -15.07
N SER A 41 8.83 2.63 -14.10
CA SER A 41 7.40 2.39 -14.34
C SER A 41 6.80 3.42 -15.30
N GLN A 42 6.01 2.91 -16.24
CA GLN A 42 5.19 3.72 -17.16
C GLN A 42 3.72 3.71 -16.75
N SER A 43 3.43 3.33 -15.50
CA SER A 43 2.06 3.25 -15.00
C SER A 43 1.40 4.63 -15.01
N LYS A 44 0.17 4.68 -15.55
CA LYS A 44 -0.67 5.89 -15.51
C LYS A 44 -1.02 6.33 -14.09
N LEU A 45 -0.86 5.45 -13.09
CA LEU A 45 -1.11 5.77 -11.68
C LEU A 45 0.11 6.37 -10.97
N LEU A 46 1.29 6.38 -11.60
CA LEU A 46 2.53 6.84 -10.98
C LEU A 46 2.46 8.30 -10.49
N PRO A 47 1.92 9.28 -11.25
CA PRO A 47 1.83 10.66 -10.75
C PRO A 47 0.98 10.78 -9.48
N MET A 48 -0.13 10.04 -9.43
CA MET A 48 -1.04 10.02 -8.28
C MET A 48 -0.39 9.35 -7.07
N TYR A 49 0.32 8.25 -7.29
CA TYR A 49 1.08 7.57 -6.24
C TYR A 49 2.19 8.45 -5.65
N GLN A 50 2.92 9.17 -6.51
CA GLN A 50 3.95 10.11 -6.06
C GLN A 50 3.37 11.28 -5.26
N SER A 51 2.19 11.79 -5.64
CA SER A 51 1.47 12.80 -4.84
C SER A 51 1.08 12.25 -3.47
N LEU A 52 0.52 11.03 -3.44
CA LEU A 52 0.13 10.34 -2.21
C LEU A 52 1.30 10.18 -1.24
N LYS A 53 2.50 9.81 -1.72
CA LYS A 53 3.70 9.70 -0.87
C LYS A 53 4.08 11.03 -0.19
N LYS A 54 3.75 12.18 -0.78
CA LYS A 54 4.02 13.50 -0.19
C LYS A 54 3.04 13.87 0.93
N THR A 55 1.89 13.17 1.03
CA THR A 55 0.88 13.43 2.06
C THR A 55 1.27 12.88 3.44
N GLY A 56 2.30 12.01 3.51
CA GLY A 56 2.65 11.30 4.74
C GLY A 56 1.65 10.21 5.13
N ALA A 57 0.88 9.66 4.18
CA ALA A 57 0.14 8.43 4.41
C ALA A 57 1.12 7.28 4.74
N VAL A 58 0.77 6.45 5.72
CA VAL A 58 1.58 5.28 6.08
C VAL A 58 1.39 4.20 5.03
N GLU A 59 2.47 3.66 4.50
CA GLU A 59 2.45 2.56 3.55
C GLU A 59 2.83 1.25 4.25
N VAL A 60 2.04 0.21 4.04
CA VAL A 60 2.29 -1.15 4.53
C VAL A 60 2.17 -2.12 3.37
N ILE A 61 3.13 -3.02 3.21
CA ILE A 61 3.09 -4.05 2.16
C ILE A 61 3.19 -5.41 2.83
N CYS A 62 2.27 -6.32 2.49
CA CYS A 62 2.26 -7.67 3.04
C CYS A 62 3.49 -8.48 2.54
N ASP A 63 4.35 -8.93 3.45
CA ASP A 63 5.55 -9.72 3.10
C ASP A 63 5.18 -11.09 2.53
N PHE A 64 4.23 -11.79 3.15
CA PHE A 64 3.76 -13.09 2.67
C PHE A 64 3.19 -12.99 1.26
N CYS A 65 2.33 -12.01 0.99
CA CYS A 65 1.78 -11.81 -0.35
C CYS A 65 2.86 -11.39 -1.35
N ALA A 66 3.85 -10.58 -0.96
CA ALA A 66 4.95 -10.24 -1.84
C ALA A 66 5.76 -11.48 -2.30
N ILE A 67 5.87 -12.52 -1.45
CA ILE A 67 6.41 -13.83 -1.85
C ILE A 67 5.46 -14.51 -2.83
N ALA A 68 4.18 -14.64 -2.47
CA ALA A 68 3.18 -15.35 -3.25
C ALA A 68 3.02 -14.79 -4.67
N PHE A 69 3.17 -13.47 -4.85
CA PHE A 69 3.08 -12.78 -6.13
C PHE A 69 4.46 -12.51 -6.78
N GLY A 70 5.55 -13.04 -6.23
CA GLY A 70 6.88 -12.98 -6.87
C GLY A 70 7.53 -11.59 -6.91
N VAL A 71 7.08 -10.65 -6.08
CA VAL A 71 7.54 -9.25 -6.07
C VAL A 71 8.46 -8.90 -4.91
N LYS A 72 8.61 -9.80 -3.91
CA LYS A 72 9.40 -9.56 -2.68
C LYS A 72 10.82 -9.07 -2.94
N GLU A 73 11.56 -9.74 -3.82
CA GLU A 73 12.97 -9.39 -4.07
C GLU A 73 13.13 -7.98 -4.64
N LYS A 74 12.21 -7.57 -5.52
CA LYS A 74 12.22 -6.23 -6.12
C LYS A 74 11.85 -5.17 -5.08
N LEU A 75 10.80 -5.41 -4.29
CA LEU A 75 10.38 -4.54 -3.19
C LEU A 75 11.47 -4.40 -2.11
N ARG A 76 12.13 -5.50 -1.74
CA ARG A 76 13.24 -5.47 -0.77
C ARG A 76 14.41 -4.63 -1.28
N ARG A 77 14.80 -4.77 -2.55
CA ARG A 77 15.87 -3.95 -3.15
C ARG A 77 15.55 -2.45 -3.13
N ARG A 78 14.27 -2.09 -3.19
CA ARG A 78 13.77 -0.71 -3.09
C ARG A 78 13.48 -0.26 -1.66
N GLN A 79 13.86 -1.06 -0.66
CA GLN A 79 13.66 -0.77 0.77
C GLN A 79 12.19 -0.49 1.12
N SER A 80 11.27 -1.16 0.43
CA SER A 80 9.83 -1.00 0.66
C SER A 80 9.42 -1.55 2.05
N PRO A 81 8.38 -1.00 2.69
CA PRO A 81 7.96 -1.35 4.04
C PRO A 81 7.19 -2.69 4.09
N LEU A 82 7.92 -3.80 3.91
CA LEU A 82 7.39 -5.15 4.02
C LEU A 82 7.11 -5.51 5.49
N ILE A 83 5.88 -5.91 5.77
CA ILE A 83 5.40 -6.25 7.11
C ILE A 83 4.92 -7.70 7.15
N SER A 84 5.32 -8.40 8.21
CA SER A 84 4.99 -9.79 8.49
C SER A 84 4.60 -9.87 9.98
N GLU A 85 3.30 -9.99 10.27
CA GLU A 85 2.77 -9.96 11.64
C GLU A 85 1.89 -11.19 11.92
N TYR A 86 0.62 -11.18 11.52
CA TYR A 86 -0.32 -12.28 11.78
C TYR A 86 -0.24 -13.33 10.67
N GLU A 87 0.29 -14.52 10.98
CA GLU A 87 0.51 -15.61 10.01
C GLU A 87 1.33 -15.17 8.77
N GLY A 88 2.20 -14.16 8.95
CA GLY A 88 3.00 -13.59 7.86
C GLY A 88 2.35 -12.40 7.13
N HIS A 89 1.11 -12.05 7.47
CA HIS A 89 0.35 -10.93 6.92
C HIS A 89 0.33 -9.71 7.85
N PRO A 90 -0.01 -8.50 7.36
CA PRO A 90 -0.29 -7.34 8.21
C PRO A 90 -1.38 -7.63 9.24
N SER A 91 -1.15 -7.23 10.49
CA SER A 91 -2.15 -7.38 11.54
C SER A 91 -3.26 -6.34 11.37
N ILE A 92 -4.46 -6.80 11.00
CA ILE A 92 -5.61 -5.90 10.86
C ILE A 92 -6.15 -5.46 12.22
N VAL A 93 -6.11 -6.33 13.24
CA VAL A 93 -6.55 -5.99 14.60
C VAL A 93 -5.73 -4.85 15.22
N LYS A 94 -4.46 -4.71 14.83
CA LYS A 94 -3.61 -3.58 15.22
C LYS A 94 -4.18 -2.22 14.81
N TRP A 95 -4.82 -2.15 13.63
CA TRP A 95 -5.40 -0.91 13.11
C TRP A 95 -6.79 -0.66 13.71
N ILE A 96 -7.62 -1.70 13.79
CA ILE A 96 -8.93 -1.62 14.48
C ILE A 96 -8.75 -1.16 15.92
N GLY A 97 -7.80 -1.74 16.67
CA GLY A 97 -7.53 -1.37 18.07
C GLY A 97 -7.03 0.06 18.26
N LYS A 98 -6.55 0.71 17.18
CA LYS A 98 -6.19 2.13 17.15
C LYS A 98 -7.34 3.05 16.71
N GLY A 99 -8.53 2.51 16.48
CA GLY A 99 -9.71 3.26 16.05
C GLY A 99 -9.81 3.50 14.54
N TYR A 100 -8.97 2.84 13.72
CA TYR A 100 -9.09 2.97 12.26
C TYR A 100 -10.31 2.22 11.74
N GLN A 101 -11.00 2.83 10.77
CA GLN A 101 -12.03 2.17 9.98
C GLN A 101 -11.41 1.49 8.76
N LEU A 102 -11.80 0.24 8.52
CA LEU A 102 -11.31 -0.52 7.37
C LEU A 102 -12.13 -0.22 6.12
N ILE A 103 -11.43 -0.03 5.00
CA ILE A 103 -11.98 0.04 3.66
C ILE A 103 -11.22 -0.99 2.82
N VAL A 104 -11.93 -1.95 2.23
CA VAL A 104 -11.36 -3.03 1.40
C VAL A 104 -11.86 -2.88 -0.03
N LEU A 105 -10.96 -3.02 -1.00
CA LEU A 105 -11.23 -2.75 -2.42
C LEU A 105 -10.96 -3.94 -3.33
#